data_AF-A0AAW3JYL3-F1
#
_entry.id   AF-A0AAW3JYL3-F1
#
_cell.length_a   1.000
_cell.length_b   1.000
_cell.length_c   1.000
_cell.angle_alpha   90.00
_cell.angle_beta   90.00
_cell.angle_gamma   90.00
#
_symmetry.space_group_name_H-M   'P 1'
#
loop_
_entity.id
_entity.type
_entity.pdbx_description
1 polymer ?
#
loop_
_entity_poly.entity_id
_entity_poly.type
_entity_poly.pdbx_seq_one_letter_code
_entity_poly.pdbx_strand_id
1 'polypeptide(L)'
;MEINKERKLFQDFLIENFDFEHHEQTYFDEKTQCYENDHGEDTEVVNVAWEVWKAAKSQATPEGFVLVPKDQITCFWQDNNEPENFCNSPSDFDSLGDCIDLGDIMQINKHTQANIGTEKLYGTWVADAGNPLERSRSKFFVGTESECKEIVLENERVFEEAQEQRHD
;
A
#
# COMPACT_ATOMS: atom_id res chain seq x y z
N MET A 1 -6.85 -4.01 -14.52
CA MET A 1 -6.52 -3.87 -15.96
C MET A 1 -7.54 -2.92 -16.56
N GLU A 2 -7.09 -1.79 -17.10
CA GLU A 2 -7.97 -0.83 -17.78
C GLU A 2 -8.26 -1.33 -19.21
N ILE A 3 -9.14 -2.33 -19.32
CA ILE A 3 -9.39 -3.05 -20.58
C ILE A 3 -9.77 -2.12 -21.75
N ASN A 4 -10.48 -1.02 -21.46
CA ASN A 4 -10.86 -0.03 -22.46
C ASN A 4 -9.65 0.72 -23.04
N LYS A 5 -8.64 1.01 -22.22
CA LYS A 5 -7.40 1.66 -22.67
C LYS A 5 -6.55 0.69 -23.50
N GLU A 6 -6.44 -0.55 -23.06
CA GLU A 6 -5.72 -1.62 -23.79
C GLU A 6 -6.37 -1.91 -25.14
N ARG A 7 -7.71 -1.99 -25.19
CA ARG A 7 -8.48 -2.15 -26.42
C ARG A 7 -8.23 -1.00 -27.39
N LYS A 8 -8.26 0.25 -26.91
CA LYS A 8 -7.98 1.41 -27.74
C LYS A 8 -6.57 1.35 -28.34
N LEU A 9 -5.55 1.03 -27.53
CA LEU A 9 -4.17 0.88 -28.01
C LEU A 9 -4.03 -0.22 -29.06
N PHE A 10 -4.73 -1.34 -28.87
CA PHE A 10 -4.76 -2.42 -29.85
C PHE A 10 -5.42 -1.97 -31.17
N GLN A 11 -6.56 -1.27 -31.10
CA GLN A 11 -7.24 -0.70 -32.26
C GLN A 11 -6.37 0.34 -33.00
N ASP A 12 -5.72 1.24 -32.27
CA ASP A 12 -4.81 2.25 -32.84
C ASP A 12 -3.63 1.56 -33.56
N PHE A 13 -3.04 0.51 -32.97
CA PHE A 13 -1.99 -0.30 -33.59
C PHE A 13 -2.44 -0.95 -34.90
N LEU A 14 -3.66 -1.51 -34.96
CA LEU A 14 -4.22 -2.10 -36.18
C LEU A 14 -4.34 -1.04 -37.29
N ILE A 15 -4.85 0.16 -36.97
CA ILE A 15 -5.00 1.26 -37.93
C ILE A 15 -3.65 1.72 -38.48
N GLU A 16 -2.61 1.76 -37.65
CA GLU A 16 -1.28 2.25 -38.03
C GLU A 16 -0.44 1.23 -38.83
N ASN A 17 -0.59 -0.06 -38.54
CA ASN A 17 0.35 -1.09 -39.01
C ASN A 17 -0.25 -2.10 -40.00
N PHE A 18 -1.57 -2.23 -40.02
CA PHE A 18 -2.24 -3.01 -41.05
C PHE A 18 -2.72 -2.06 -42.13
N ASP A 19 -2.12 -2.21 -43.32
CA ASP A 19 -2.49 -1.45 -44.51
C ASP A 19 -3.86 -1.94 -45.02
N PHE A 20 -4.92 -1.37 -44.48
CA PHE A 20 -6.28 -1.52 -44.99
C PHE A 20 -6.48 -0.70 -46.26
N GLU A 21 -5.55 -0.74 -47.21
CA GLU A 21 -5.65 -0.08 -48.53
C GLU A 21 -6.91 -0.49 -49.32
N HIS A 22 -7.67 -1.49 -48.83
CA HIS A 22 -8.99 -1.91 -49.32
C HIS A 22 -10.17 -1.68 -48.34
N HIS A 23 -10.06 -0.75 -47.39
CA HIS A 23 -11.17 -0.24 -46.55
C HIS A 23 -12.08 -1.32 -45.93
N GLU A 24 -11.53 -2.35 -45.32
CA GLU A 24 -12.25 -3.06 -44.27
C GLU A 24 -12.08 -2.27 -42.98
N GLN A 25 -13.08 -1.46 -42.61
CA GLN A 25 -13.04 -0.76 -41.33
C GLN A 25 -13.19 -1.80 -40.21
N THR A 26 -12.07 -2.38 -39.77
CA THR A 26 -12.08 -3.28 -38.62
C THR A 26 -12.30 -2.44 -37.36
N TYR A 27 -13.43 -2.62 -36.69
CA TYR A 27 -13.77 -1.95 -35.45
C TYR A 27 -14.14 -2.96 -34.38
N PHE A 28 -13.93 -2.60 -33.12
CA PHE A 28 -14.42 -3.41 -32.01
C PHE A 28 -15.92 -3.17 -31.78
N ASP A 29 -16.75 -4.19 -31.97
CA ASP A 29 -18.16 -4.13 -31.59
C ASP A 29 -18.32 -4.42 -30.09
N GLU A 30 -18.93 -3.46 -29.38
CA GLU A 30 -19.18 -3.61 -27.95
C GLU A 30 -20.31 -4.61 -27.66
N LYS A 31 -21.18 -4.90 -28.63
CA LYS A 31 -22.30 -5.82 -28.41
C LYS A 31 -21.85 -7.27 -28.54
N THR A 32 -21.09 -7.63 -29.58
CA THR A 32 -20.54 -8.97 -29.77
C THR A 32 -19.21 -9.18 -29.04
N GLN A 33 -18.57 -8.12 -28.55
CA GLN A 33 -17.29 -8.15 -27.85
C GLN A 33 -16.13 -8.70 -28.70
N CYS A 34 -16.21 -8.52 -30.02
CA CYS A 34 -15.18 -8.92 -30.98
C CYS A 34 -14.91 -7.80 -32.00
N TYR A 35 -13.81 -7.94 -32.73
CA TYR A 35 -13.52 -7.12 -33.89
C TYR A 35 -14.34 -7.62 -35.08
N GLU A 36 -15.04 -6.68 -35.73
CA GLU A 36 -15.86 -6.88 -36.90
C GLU A 36 -15.39 -5.94 -38.02
N ASN A 37 -15.77 -6.25 -39.25
CA ASN A 37 -15.62 -5.35 -40.39
C ASN A 37 -16.92 -5.30 -41.19
N ASP A 38 -17.05 -4.29 -42.04
CA ASP A 38 -18.29 -4.03 -42.80
C ASP A 38 -18.61 -5.09 -43.86
N HIS A 39 -17.66 -5.97 -44.17
CA HIS A 39 -17.79 -7.01 -45.20
C HIS A 39 -17.98 -8.42 -44.65
N GLY A 40 -17.83 -8.63 -43.35
CA GLY A 40 -18.01 -9.92 -42.69
C GLY A 40 -16.93 -10.96 -43.02
N GLU A 41 -15.76 -10.52 -43.50
CA GLU A 41 -14.65 -11.38 -43.92
C GLU A 41 -13.44 -11.24 -42.95
N ASP A 42 -12.68 -12.31 -42.72
CA ASP A 42 -11.32 -12.34 -42.17
C ASP A 42 -10.96 -11.57 -40.86
N THR A 43 -11.90 -11.33 -39.94
CA THR A 43 -11.58 -10.78 -38.59
C THR A 43 -11.08 -11.83 -37.58
N GLU A 44 -11.06 -13.11 -37.96
CA GLU A 44 -10.69 -14.22 -37.07
C GLU A 44 -9.28 -14.05 -36.50
N VAL A 45 -8.30 -13.64 -37.32
CA VAL A 45 -6.91 -13.48 -36.89
C VAL A 45 -6.78 -12.35 -35.86
N VAL A 46 -7.51 -11.25 -36.06
CA VAL A 46 -7.52 -10.10 -35.14
C VAL A 46 -8.15 -10.48 -33.81
N ASN A 47 -9.27 -11.22 -33.86
CA ASN A 47 -9.94 -11.72 -32.68
C ASN A 47 -9.08 -12.74 -31.91
N VAL A 48 -8.42 -13.67 -32.60
CA VAL A 48 -7.47 -14.60 -31.98
C VAL A 48 -6.31 -13.85 -31.33
N ALA A 49 -5.74 -12.85 -32.01
CA ALA A 49 -4.67 -12.03 -31.44
C ALA A 49 -5.12 -11.28 -30.19
N TRP A 50 -6.35 -10.75 -30.18
CA TRP A 50 -6.94 -10.09 -29.01
C TRP A 50 -7.20 -11.06 -27.86
N GLU A 51 -7.74 -12.25 -28.11
CA GLU A 51 -7.93 -13.28 -27.09
C GLU A 51 -6.60 -13.77 -26.52
N VAL A 52 -5.59 -13.99 -27.36
CA VAL A 52 -4.24 -14.36 -26.92
C VAL A 52 -3.63 -13.26 -26.06
N TRP A 53 -3.79 -11.99 -26.45
CA TRP A 53 -3.34 -10.85 -25.65
C TRP A 53 -4.04 -10.79 -24.29
N LYS A 54 -5.37 -10.92 -24.26
CA LYS A 54 -6.14 -10.98 -23.01
C LYS A 54 -5.70 -12.13 -22.12
N ALA A 55 -5.47 -13.31 -22.68
CA ALA A 55 -4.99 -14.47 -21.93
C ALA A 55 -3.58 -14.23 -21.36
N ALA A 56 -2.65 -13.69 -22.16
CA ALA A 56 -1.30 -13.35 -21.68
C ALA A 56 -1.33 -12.28 -20.58
N LYS A 57 -2.22 -11.29 -20.68
CA LYS A 57 -2.41 -10.25 -19.67
C LYS A 57 -3.23 -10.69 -18.46
N SER A 58 -4.00 -11.78 -18.55
CA SER A 58 -4.76 -12.30 -17.40
C SER A 58 -3.84 -12.73 -16.25
N GLN A 59 -2.59 -13.07 -16.57
CA GLN A 59 -1.49 -13.29 -15.63
C GLN A 59 -0.58 -12.05 -15.55
N ALA A 60 -1.14 -10.85 -15.46
CA ALA A 60 -0.35 -9.61 -15.41
C ALA A 60 0.61 -9.52 -14.22
N THR A 61 0.39 -10.30 -13.16
CA THR A 61 1.29 -10.41 -12.01
C THR A 61 1.62 -11.90 -11.81
N PRO A 62 2.89 -12.31 -11.95
CA PRO A 62 3.29 -13.67 -11.66
C PRO A 62 2.99 -14.06 -10.21
N GLU A 63 2.82 -15.35 -9.95
CA GLU A 63 2.63 -15.85 -8.59
C GLU A 63 3.82 -15.46 -7.70
N GLY A 64 3.52 -14.95 -6.49
CA GLY A 64 4.53 -14.46 -5.55
C GLY A 64 4.96 -13.00 -5.75
N PHE A 65 4.41 -12.29 -6.74
CA PHE A 65 4.67 -10.86 -6.96
C PHE A 65 3.44 -10.02 -6.59
N VAL A 66 3.68 -8.76 -6.24
CA VAL A 66 2.63 -7.75 -6.02
C VAL A 66 2.88 -6.58 -6.95
N LEU A 67 1.85 -6.18 -7.69
CA LEU A 67 1.88 -4.95 -8.48
C LEU A 67 1.48 -3.77 -7.56
N VAL A 68 2.41 -2.84 -7.36
CA VAL A 68 2.19 -1.67 -6.49
C VAL A 68 2.07 -0.40 -7.34
N PRO A 69 0.99 0.38 -7.20
CA PRO A 69 0.90 1.71 -7.79
C PRO A 69 2.06 2.62 -7.37
N LYS A 70 2.59 3.43 -8.30
CA LYS A 70 3.77 4.28 -8.02
C LYS A 70 3.54 5.28 -6.89
N ASP A 71 2.31 5.75 -6.71
CA ASP A 71 1.90 6.66 -5.64
C ASP A 71 1.80 5.99 -4.26
N GLN A 72 1.84 4.66 -4.18
CA GLN A 72 1.96 3.90 -2.93
C GLN A 72 3.42 3.55 -2.57
N ILE A 73 4.37 3.97 -3.41
CA ILE A 73 5.80 3.86 -3.12
C ILE A 73 6.21 5.10 -2.34
N THR A 74 6.69 4.89 -1.12
CA THR A 74 7.15 5.94 -0.22
C THR A 74 8.67 5.93 -0.12
N CYS A 75 9.23 7.09 0.26
CA CYS A 75 10.65 7.26 0.47
C CYS A 75 10.88 7.95 1.82
N PHE A 76 11.84 7.45 2.57
CA PHE A 76 12.28 8.04 3.83
C PHE A 76 13.78 7.83 4.02
N TRP A 77 14.38 8.62 4.90
CA TRP A 77 15.79 8.57 5.27
C TRP A 77 15.89 8.24 6.74
N GLN A 78 16.81 7.34 7.08
CA GLN A 78 16.94 6.79 8.43
C GLN A 78 18.41 6.78 8.82
N ASP A 79 18.71 7.16 10.05
CA ASP A 79 20.03 6.93 10.62
C ASP A 79 20.33 5.42 10.64
N ASN A 80 21.49 5.03 10.10
CA ASN A 80 21.91 3.64 10.07
C ASN A 80 22.11 3.03 11.46
N ASN A 81 22.47 3.83 12.46
CA ASN A 81 22.77 3.37 13.81
C ASN A 81 21.57 3.51 14.76
N GLU A 82 20.65 4.45 14.48
CA GLU A 82 19.46 4.75 15.29
C GLU A 82 18.19 4.65 14.43
N PRO A 83 17.62 3.45 14.24
CA PRO A 83 16.51 3.25 13.31
C PRO A 83 15.23 4.02 13.67
N GLU A 84 15.05 4.42 14.92
CA GLU A 84 13.98 5.30 15.36
C GLU A 84 14.12 6.75 14.86
N ASN A 85 15.33 7.15 14.45
CA ASN A 85 15.63 8.47 13.93
C ASN A 85 15.50 8.46 12.39
N PHE A 86 14.39 8.99 11.88
CA PHE A 86 14.11 9.04 10.45
C PHE A 86 13.31 10.29 10.06
N CYS A 87 13.38 10.66 8.79
CA CYS A 87 12.56 11.72 8.20
C CYS A 87 12.02 11.32 6.82
N ASN A 88 10.91 11.94 6.42
CA ASN A 88 10.22 11.63 5.15
C ASN A 88 10.42 12.70 4.07
N SER A 89 11.16 13.77 4.37
CA SER A 89 11.43 14.88 3.48
C SER A 89 12.87 15.37 3.61
N PRO A 90 13.56 15.70 2.50
CA PRO A 90 14.88 16.33 2.56
C PRO A 90 14.93 17.67 3.29
N SER A 91 13.79 18.36 3.43
CA SER A 91 13.72 19.59 4.24
C SER A 91 13.99 19.36 5.72
N ASP A 92 13.84 18.12 6.18
CA ASP A 92 13.84 17.75 7.60
C ASP A 92 15.13 16.99 7.97
N PHE A 93 16.18 17.08 7.13
CA PHE A 93 17.46 16.42 7.37
C PHE A 93 18.17 16.91 8.63
N ASP A 94 17.96 18.16 9.03
CA ASP A 94 18.54 18.70 10.24
C ASP A 94 18.12 17.87 11.47
N SER A 95 16.89 17.33 11.49
CA SER A 95 16.41 16.45 12.58
C SER A 95 17.17 15.12 12.68
N LEU A 96 17.71 14.61 11.57
CA LEU A 96 18.59 13.43 11.64
C LEU A 96 19.90 13.79 12.35
N GLY A 97 20.41 15.00 12.14
CA GLY A 97 21.66 15.50 12.69
C GLY A 97 21.56 16.17 14.06
N ASP A 98 20.42 16.12 14.75
CA ASP A 98 20.25 16.83 16.04
C ASP A 98 21.23 16.35 17.14
N CYS A 99 21.79 15.14 17.00
CA CYS A 99 22.70 14.52 17.97
C CYS A 99 24.14 14.33 17.47
N ILE A 100 24.54 14.94 16.35
CA ILE A 100 25.91 14.81 15.81
C ILE A 100 26.74 16.08 15.99
N ASP A 101 28.01 15.93 16.37
CA ASP A 101 28.94 17.03 16.58
C ASP A 101 29.60 17.51 15.27
N LEU A 102 30.14 18.73 15.30
CA LEU A 102 30.91 19.28 14.18
C LEU A 102 32.17 18.44 13.92
N GLY A 103 32.23 17.82 12.74
CA GLY A 103 33.37 17.00 12.30
C GLY A 103 33.06 15.51 12.26
N ASP A 104 31.95 15.09 12.85
CA ASP A 104 31.47 13.72 12.75
C ASP A 104 30.69 13.49 11.44
N ILE A 105 30.68 12.23 10.99
CA ILE A 105 29.96 11.81 9.78
C ILE A 105 28.96 10.73 10.17
N MET A 106 27.68 11.00 9.87
CA MET A 106 26.60 10.03 9.99
C MET A 106 26.42 9.25 8.70
N GLN A 107 26.13 7.95 8.83
CA GLN A 107 25.66 7.15 7.72
C GLN A 107 24.13 7.15 7.69
N ILE A 108 23.56 7.57 6.57
CA ILE A 108 22.11 7.64 6.38
C ILE A 108 21.70 6.64 5.29
N ASN A 109 20.70 5.82 5.58
CA ASN A 109 20.06 4.95 4.61
C ASN A 109 18.87 5.66 3.97
N LYS A 110 18.80 5.63 2.63
CA LYS A 110 17.60 6.07 1.90
C LYS A 110 16.78 4.83 1.53
N HIS A 111 15.57 4.76 2.06
CA HIS A 111 14.64 3.69 1.77
C HIS A 111 13.67 4.09 0.66
N THR A 112 13.36 3.15 -0.23
CA THR A 112 12.27 3.26 -1.21
C THR A 112 11.45 2.00 -1.08
N GLN A 113 10.22 2.13 -0.58
CA GLN A 113 9.42 0.97 -0.18
C GLN A 113 7.97 1.11 -0.62
N ALA A 114 7.31 -0.03 -0.75
CA ALA A 114 5.88 -0.13 -1.04
C ALA A 114 5.13 -0.59 0.21
N ASN A 115 4.04 0.10 0.54
CA ASN A 115 3.13 -0.37 1.59
C ASN A 115 2.11 -1.31 0.94
N ILE A 116 2.24 -2.61 1.21
CA ILE A 116 1.35 -3.64 0.64
C ILE A 116 -0.02 -3.66 1.32
N GLY A 117 -0.05 -3.27 2.60
CA GLY A 117 -1.27 -3.16 3.39
C GLY A 117 -1.03 -2.29 4.62
N THR A 118 -2.09 -1.68 5.12
CA THR A 118 -2.05 -0.90 6.36
C THR A 118 -3.25 -1.31 7.20
N GLU A 119 -2.96 -1.85 8.38
CA GLU A 119 -3.97 -2.15 9.39
C GLU A 119 -3.85 -1.13 10.51
N LYS A 120 -4.99 -0.59 10.96
CA LYS A 120 -5.03 0.31 12.09
C LYS A 120 -5.21 -0.51 13.37
N LEU A 121 -4.18 -0.49 14.20
CA LEU A 121 -4.17 -1.08 15.53
C LEU A 121 -4.16 0.01 16.61
N TYR A 122 -4.54 -0.36 17.82
CA TYR A 122 -4.59 0.52 18.99
C TYR A 122 -3.70 -0.06 20.08
N GLY A 123 -3.11 0.80 20.91
CA GLY A 123 -2.28 0.36 22.03
C GLY A 123 -2.54 1.16 23.29
N THR A 124 -2.44 0.49 24.44
CA THR A 124 -2.61 1.10 25.75
C THR A 124 -1.73 0.40 26.80
N TRP A 125 -1.41 1.11 27.88
CA TRP A 125 -0.67 0.53 29.00
C TRP A 125 -1.62 -0.22 29.93
N VAL A 126 -1.21 -1.41 30.38
CA VAL A 126 -1.86 -2.13 31.48
C VAL A 126 -1.25 -1.66 32.79
N ALA A 127 -2.09 -1.32 33.78
CA ALA A 127 -1.63 -0.95 35.10
C ALA A 127 -0.89 -2.11 35.77
N ASP A 128 0.08 -1.80 36.61
CA ASP A 128 0.69 -2.78 37.50
C ASP A 128 -0.13 -2.88 38.80
N ALA A 129 -0.88 -3.98 38.92
CA ALA A 129 -1.70 -4.28 40.09
C ALA A 129 -0.87 -4.46 41.38
N GLY A 130 0.45 -4.62 41.28
CA GLY A 130 1.34 -4.69 42.44
C GLY A 130 1.57 -3.33 43.13
N ASN A 131 1.40 -2.21 42.41
CA ASN A 131 1.53 -0.87 42.99
C ASN A 131 0.59 0.16 42.31
N PRO A 132 -0.74 -0.02 42.44
CA PRO A 132 -1.71 0.78 41.70
C PRO A 132 -1.68 2.27 42.05
N LEU A 133 -1.29 2.64 43.28
CA LEU A 133 -1.23 4.05 43.71
C LEU A 133 -0.13 4.87 43.00
N GLU A 134 0.90 4.21 42.47
CA GLU A 134 1.98 4.88 41.72
C GLU A 134 1.66 5.04 40.24
N ARG A 135 0.50 4.55 39.77
CA ARG A 135 0.15 4.47 38.34
C ARG A 135 1.28 3.84 37.51
N SER A 136 1.96 2.86 38.10
CA SER A 136 3.00 2.10 37.43
C SER A 136 2.40 1.27 36.30
N ARG A 137 3.23 1.00 35.29
CA ARG A 137 2.83 0.34 34.03
C ARG A 137 3.52 -1.01 33.97
N SER A 138 2.76 -2.08 33.74
CA SER A 138 3.29 -3.44 33.69
C SER A 138 3.66 -3.85 32.26
N LYS A 139 2.72 -3.68 31.31
CA LYS A 139 2.88 -4.11 29.92
C LYS A 139 2.18 -3.16 28.97
N PHE A 140 2.76 -2.95 27.78
CA PHE A 140 2.07 -2.30 26.67
C PHE A 140 1.25 -3.34 25.89
N PHE A 141 -0.06 -3.15 25.81
CA PHE A 141 -0.97 -3.96 25.01
C PHE A 141 -1.21 -3.32 23.64
N VAL A 142 -1.33 -4.14 22.59
CA VAL A 142 -1.72 -3.71 21.24
C VAL A 142 -2.80 -4.66 20.71
N GLY A 143 -3.89 -4.09 20.19
CA GLY A 143 -5.06 -4.83 19.70
C GLY A 143 -6.09 -3.92 19.05
N THR A 144 -7.35 -4.30 19.13
CA THR A 144 -8.48 -3.50 18.66
C THR A 144 -8.77 -2.33 19.60
N GLU A 145 -9.54 -1.35 19.11
CA GLU A 145 -9.96 -0.20 19.93
C GLU A 145 -10.79 -0.63 21.14
N SER A 146 -11.69 -1.60 20.96
CA SER A 146 -12.56 -2.10 22.03
C SER A 146 -11.76 -2.77 23.15
N GLU A 147 -10.80 -3.64 22.80
CA GLU A 147 -9.92 -4.28 23.79
C GLU A 147 -9.09 -3.24 24.56
N CYS A 148 -8.58 -2.22 23.87
CA CYS A 148 -7.86 -1.14 24.53
C CYS A 148 -8.75 -0.34 25.49
N LYS A 149 -10.02 -0.08 25.13
CA LYS A 149 -10.99 0.60 26.00
C LYS A 149 -11.32 -0.24 27.23
N GLU A 150 -11.49 -1.55 27.08
CA GLU A 150 -11.71 -2.45 28.22
C GLU A 150 -10.54 -2.42 29.20
N ILE A 151 -9.30 -2.42 28.72
CA ILE A 151 -8.11 -2.29 29.57
C ILE A 151 -8.06 -0.93 30.27
N VAL A 152 -8.40 0.16 29.58
CA VAL A 152 -8.44 1.49 30.19
C VAL A 152 -9.46 1.54 31.33
N LEU A 153 -10.66 1.00 31.12
CA LEU A 153 -11.69 0.92 32.15
C LEU A 153 -11.24 0.05 33.34
N GLU A 154 -10.60 -1.09 33.09
CA GLU A 154 -10.08 -1.94 34.16
C GLU A 154 -8.97 -1.24 34.96
N ASN A 155 -8.07 -0.52 34.28
CA ASN A 155 -7.04 0.28 34.96
C ASN A 155 -7.68 1.35 35.88
N GLU A 156 -8.71 2.06 35.39
CA GLU A 156 -9.44 3.06 36.17
C GLU A 156 -10.04 2.44 37.43
N ARG A 157 -10.69 1.28 37.30
CA ARG A 157 -11.25 0.52 38.43
C ARG A 157 -10.19 0.12 39.46
N VAL A 158 -9.06 -0.43 39.01
CA VAL A 158 -7.95 -0.80 39.90
C VAL A 158 -7.42 0.40 40.68
N PHE A 159 -7.36 1.58 40.05
CA PHE A 159 -6.92 2.80 40.72
C PHE A 159 -7.94 3.33 41.72
N GLU A 160 -9.24 3.31 41.37
CA GLU A 160 -10.32 3.72 42.28
C GLU A 160 -10.37 2.82 43.52
N GLU A 161 -10.36 1.49 43.35
CA GLU A 161 -10.37 0.52 44.45
C GLU A 161 -9.14 0.69 45.37
N ALA A 162 -7.96 0.95 44.82
CA ALA A 162 -6.75 1.20 45.59
C ALA A 162 -6.79 2.54 46.37
N GLN A 163 -7.50 3.55 45.84
CA GLN A 163 -7.69 4.82 46.55
C GLN A 163 -8.71 4.68 47.69
N GLU A 164 -9.82 3.98 47.48
CA GLU A 164 -10.83 3.73 48.52
C GLU A 164 -10.23 2.97 49.72
N GLN A 165 -9.45 1.90 49.46
CA GLN A 165 -8.77 1.13 50.51
C GLN A 165 -7.74 1.93 51.32
N ARG A 166 -7.31 3.10 50.84
CA ARG A 166 -6.38 3.98 51.56
C ARG A 166 -7.10 4.91 52.55
N HIS A 167 -8.40 5.10 52.37
CA HIS A 167 -9.22 6.02 53.15
C HIS A 167 -10.02 5.33 54.27
N ASP A 168 -10.00 3.99 54.32
CA ASP A 168 -10.48 3.16 55.43
C ASP A 168 -9.36 2.79 56.42
#